data_AF-A0A497XJN3-F1
#
_entry.id   AF-A0A497XJN3-F1
#
_cell.length_a   1.000
_cell.length_b   1.000
_cell.length_c   1.000
_cell.angle_alpha   90.00
_cell.angle_beta   90.00
_cell.angle_gamma   90.00
#
_symmetry.space_group_name_H-M   'P 1'
#
loop_
_entity.id
_entity.type
_entity.pdbx_description
1 polymer ?
#
loop_
_entity_poly.entity_id
_entity_poly.type
_entity_poly.pdbx_seq_one_letter_code
_entity_poly.pdbx_strand_id
1 'polypeptide(L)'
;MKNLILAIAAAVVPSLGFAAATPYDGVRLLNDCKAAVRILDQGKTTSKADEAVAATQCSYFSWGVYLAQRGAVTKTGQRLFCAPGNATQEQVVRVIEKWLTEHPEQLHLAAERLIPTALRDAFPCPPTTRRKDEQAT
;
A
#
# COMPACT_ATOMS: atom_id res chain seq x y z
N MET A 1 8.67 15.50 53.16
CA MET A 1 7.63 16.53 53.30
C MET A 1 7.98 17.74 52.44
N LYS A 2 7.44 17.85 51.22
CA LYS A 2 6.67 19.02 50.74
C LYS A 2 6.30 18.76 49.27
N ASN A 3 5.08 18.26 49.10
CA ASN A 3 4.36 18.38 47.84
C ASN A 3 4.24 19.88 47.51
N LEU A 4 4.62 20.29 46.31
CA LEU A 4 4.21 21.57 45.76
C LEU A 4 3.75 21.38 44.32
N ILE A 5 2.46 21.05 44.21
CA ILE A 5 1.45 21.69 43.35
C ILE A 5 1.87 22.02 41.90
N LEU A 6 1.36 21.18 41.00
CA LEU A 6 0.79 21.47 39.68
C LEU A 6 0.73 22.95 39.26
N ALA A 7 1.49 23.33 38.23
CA ALA A 7 1.16 24.46 37.37
C ALA A 7 0.70 23.91 36.01
N ILE A 8 -0.61 23.76 35.87
CA ILE A 8 -1.30 23.61 34.59
C ILE A 8 -1.44 25.00 33.96
N ALA A 9 -1.38 25.04 32.63
CA ALA A 9 -1.79 26.09 31.70
C ALA A 9 -0.77 27.19 31.33
N ALA A 10 -0.06 26.93 30.23
CA ALA A 10 -0.12 27.85 29.09
C ALA A 10 -0.30 26.99 27.83
N ALA A 11 -1.45 27.16 27.20
CA ALA A 11 -1.86 26.45 26.00
C ALA A 11 -0.88 26.70 24.85
N VAL A 12 0.05 25.77 24.62
CA VAL A 12 0.50 25.52 23.25
C VAL A 12 -0.61 24.66 22.66
N VAL A 13 -1.64 25.30 22.11
CA VAL A 13 -2.35 24.70 20.98
C VAL A 13 -1.37 24.93 19.84
N PRO A 14 -0.54 23.96 19.42
CA PRO A 14 0.08 24.11 18.11
C PRO A 14 -1.14 24.16 17.19
N SER A 15 -1.33 25.31 16.54
CA SER A 15 -2.28 25.45 15.45
C SER A 15 -2.23 24.17 14.64
N LEU A 16 -3.28 23.35 14.74
CA LEU A 16 -3.48 22.22 13.86
C LEU A 16 -3.74 22.84 12.50
N GLY A 17 -2.66 23.27 11.85
CA GLY A 17 -2.65 23.37 10.41
C GLY A 17 -3.02 21.98 9.96
N PHE A 18 -4.23 21.82 9.46
CA PHE A 18 -4.56 20.68 8.64
C PHE A 18 -3.61 20.78 7.46
N ALA A 19 -2.44 20.15 7.57
CA ALA A 19 -1.65 19.81 6.40
C ALA A 19 -2.63 18.99 5.55
N ALA A 20 -3.16 19.60 4.49
CA ALA A 20 -3.96 18.87 3.52
C ALA A 20 -3.11 17.67 3.13
N ALA A 21 -3.58 16.47 3.46
CA ALA A 21 -2.87 15.26 3.09
C ALA A 21 -2.68 15.34 1.58
N THR A 22 -1.43 15.48 1.14
CA THR A 22 -1.15 15.49 -0.29
C THR A 22 -1.65 14.15 -0.82
N PRO A 23 -2.52 14.14 -1.85
CA PRO A 23 -3.03 12.90 -2.39
C PRO A 23 -1.87 11.97 -2.69
N TYR A 24 -1.95 10.72 -2.22
CA TYR A 24 -0.97 9.72 -2.58
C TYR A 24 -1.37 9.16 -3.94
N ASP A 25 -0.96 9.86 -5.00
CA ASP A 25 -1.26 9.51 -6.38
C ASP A 25 -0.24 8.50 -6.97
N GLY A 26 -0.48 8.09 -8.22
CA GLY A 26 0.38 7.16 -8.92
C GLY A 26 1.79 7.69 -9.19
N VAL A 27 1.95 8.99 -9.43
CA VAL A 27 3.29 9.59 -9.63
C VAL A 27 4.13 9.42 -8.37
N ARG A 28 3.56 9.77 -7.21
CA ARG A 28 4.24 9.61 -5.93
C ARG A 28 4.47 8.15 -5.59
N LEU A 29 3.46 7.29 -5.76
CA LEU A 29 3.58 5.85 -5.56
C LEU A 29 4.69 5.23 -6.42
N LEU A 30 4.79 5.60 -7.70
CA LEU A 30 5.83 5.11 -8.61
C LEU A 30 7.23 5.49 -8.12
N ASN A 31 7.43 6.74 -7.71
CA ASN A 31 8.71 7.21 -7.21
C ASN A 31 9.11 6.48 -5.91
N ASP A 32 8.15 6.31 -5.01
CA ASP A 32 8.32 5.59 -3.76
C ASP A 32 8.66 4.11 -3.98
N CYS A 33 7.99 3.45 -4.93
CA CYS A 33 8.27 2.07 -5.29
C CYS A 33 9.61 1.90 -6.03
N LYS A 34 10.02 2.85 -6.87
CA LYS A 34 11.37 2.86 -7.45
C LYS A 34 12.44 2.97 -6.38
N ALA A 35 12.24 3.78 -5.34
CA ALA A 35 13.14 3.83 -4.19
C ALA A 35 13.20 2.47 -3.46
N ALA A 36 12.05 1.84 -3.22
CA ALA A 36 12.00 0.51 -2.60
C ALA A 36 12.75 -0.54 -3.43
N VAL A 37 12.50 -0.62 -4.74
CA VAL A 37 13.18 -1.56 -5.64
C VAL A 37 14.69 -1.34 -5.65
N ARG A 38 15.17 -0.09 -5.69
CA ARG A 38 16.61 0.20 -5.61
C ARG A 38 17.26 -0.30 -4.32
N ILE A 39 16.62 -0.09 -3.17
CA ILE A 39 17.11 -0.56 -1.87
C ILE A 39 17.16 -2.10 -1.85
N LEU A 40 16.10 -2.75 -2.36
CA LEU A 40 15.99 -4.20 -2.45
C LEU A 40 17.08 -4.79 -3.36
N ASP A 41 17.32 -4.19 -4.52
CA ASP A 41 18.37 -4.60 -5.47
C ASP A 41 19.79 -4.48 -4.88
N GLN A 42 20.03 -3.46 -4.05
CA GLN A 42 21.32 -3.24 -3.41
C GLN A 42 21.55 -4.17 -2.19
N GLY A 43 20.47 -4.73 -1.62
CA GLY A 43 20.53 -5.54 -0.40
C GLY A 43 21.05 -4.79 0.82
N LYS A 44 20.97 -3.45 0.83
CA LYS A 44 21.51 -2.58 1.88
C LYS A 44 20.50 -1.50 2.25
N THR A 45 20.59 -1.00 3.47
CA THR A 45 19.84 0.17 3.90
C THR A 45 20.40 1.44 3.26
N THR A 46 19.54 2.43 3.02
CA THR A 46 19.96 3.78 2.56
C THR A 46 20.24 4.68 3.75
N SER A 47 21.24 5.57 3.64
CA SER A 47 21.49 6.63 4.61
C SER A 47 20.64 7.88 4.38
N LYS A 48 19.92 7.94 3.26
CA LYS A 48 19.05 9.06 2.88
C LYS A 48 17.68 8.86 3.50
N ALA A 49 17.32 9.74 4.45
CA ALA A 49 16.08 9.62 5.21
C ALA A 49 14.83 9.70 4.32
N ASP A 50 14.83 10.58 3.32
CA ASP A 50 13.76 10.72 2.32
C ASP A 50 13.59 9.45 1.50
N GLU A 51 14.68 8.85 1.03
CA GLU A 51 14.64 7.59 0.27
C GLU A 51 14.15 6.42 1.14
N ALA A 52 14.58 6.36 2.40
CA ALA A 52 14.11 5.34 3.35
C ALA A 52 12.60 5.48 3.60
N VAL A 53 12.10 6.71 3.78
CA VAL A 53 10.67 7.00 3.97
C VAL A 53 9.89 6.60 2.72
N ALA A 54 10.34 7.01 1.54
CA ALA A 54 9.71 6.67 0.26
C ALA A 54 9.61 5.15 0.07
N ALA A 55 10.72 4.43 0.26
CA ALA A 55 10.75 2.98 0.15
C ALA A 55 9.83 2.27 1.16
N THR A 56 9.82 2.75 2.41
CA THR A 56 8.93 2.26 3.47
C THR A 56 7.47 2.50 3.09
N GLN A 57 7.14 3.68 2.56
CA GLN A 57 5.79 4.06 2.20
C GLN A 57 5.22 3.15 1.09
N CYS A 58 5.96 2.91 0.01
CA CYS A 58 5.54 1.94 -1.01
C CYS A 58 5.41 0.53 -0.42
N SER A 59 6.42 0.06 0.33
CA SER A 59 6.48 -1.32 0.81
C SER A 59 5.32 -1.66 1.74
N TYR A 60 5.02 -0.80 2.72
CA TYR A 60 3.96 -1.05 3.68
C TYR A 60 2.58 -0.80 3.12
N PHE A 61 2.39 0.21 2.26
CA PHE A 61 1.07 0.44 1.67
C PHE A 61 0.67 -0.69 0.72
N SER A 62 1.59 -1.11 -0.15
CA SER A 62 1.39 -2.23 -1.06
C SER A 62 1.13 -3.55 -0.33
N TRP A 63 1.92 -3.83 0.71
CA TRP A 63 1.73 -5.03 1.52
C TRP A 63 0.44 -4.99 2.34
N GLY A 64 0.05 -3.80 2.81
CA GLY A 64 -1.22 -3.57 3.47
C GLY A 64 -2.41 -3.93 2.58
N VAL A 65 -2.42 -3.45 1.34
CA VAL A 65 -3.47 -3.82 0.36
C VAL A 65 -3.46 -5.34 0.08
N TYR A 66 -2.27 -5.93 -0.08
CA TYR A 66 -2.10 -7.37 -0.28
C TYR A 66 -2.71 -8.19 0.88
N LEU A 67 -2.38 -7.84 2.12
CA LEU A 67 -2.91 -8.51 3.31
C LEU A 67 -4.39 -8.24 3.54
N ALA A 68 -4.86 -7.01 3.29
CA ALA A 68 -6.26 -6.64 3.40
C ALA A 68 -7.13 -7.49 2.47
N GLN A 69 -6.67 -7.72 1.23
CA GLN A 69 -7.33 -8.63 0.31
C GLN A 69 -7.42 -10.06 0.89
N ARG A 70 -6.33 -10.61 1.43
CA ARG A 70 -6.34 -11.94 2.06
C ARG A 70 -7.36 -12.02 3.20
N GLY A 71 -7.47 -10.98 4.02
CA GLY A 71 -8.48 -10.88 5.07
C GLY A 71 -9.91 -10.73 4.53
N ALA A 72 -10.10 -9.92 3.48
CA ALA A 72 -11.41 -9.72 2.85
C ALA A 72 -11.98 -11.01 2.25
N VAL A 73 -11.13 -11.87 1.67
CA VAL A 73 -11.56 -13.18 1.13
C VAL A 73 -12.17 -14.05 2.21
N THR A 74 -11.58 -14.10 3.41
CA THR A 74 -12.09 -14.95 4.50
C THR A 74 -13.44 -14.45 5.04
N LYS A 75 -13.74 -13.17 4.88
CA LYS A 75 -14.99 -12.55 5.33
C LYS A 75 -16.08 -12.51 4.27
N THR A 76 -15.73 -12.33 3.00
CA THR A 76 -16.68 -12.03 1.92
C THR A 76 -16.70 -13.07 0.80
N GLY A 77 -15.69 -13.94 0.73
CA GLY A 77 -15.47 -14.84 -0.42
C GLY A 77 -15.01 -14.14 -1.70
N GLN A 78 -14.94 -12.80 -1.72
CA GLN A 78 -14.61 -12.03 -2.93
C GLN A 78 -13.11 -11.80 -3.08
N ARG A 79 -12.61 -12.01 -4.30
CA ARG A 79 -11.20 -11.78 -4.68
C ARG A 79 -11.06 -10.60 -5.62
N LEU A 80 -10.26 -9.58 -5.24
CA LEU A 80 -9.84 -8.52 -6.17
C LEU A 80 -8.74 -9.01 -7.12
N PHE A 81 -7.85 -9.90 -6.65
CA PHE A 81 -6.77 -10.53 -7.39
C PHE A 81 -6.40 -11.89 -6.77
N CYS A 82 -5.68 -12.72 -7.51
CA CYS A 82 -5.36 -14.11 -7.17
C CYS A 82 -3.85 -14.35 -7.14
N ALA A 83 -3.16 -13.59 -6.30
CA ALA A 83 -1.71 -13.72 -6.11
C ALA A 83 -1.33 -15.07 -5.44
N PRO A 84 -0.13 -15.62 -5.72
CA PRO A 84 0.37 -16.83 -5.07
C PRO A 84 0.42 -16.68 -3.54
N GLY A 85 0.06 -17.74 -2.81
CA GLY A 85 0.03 -17.70 -1.33
C GLY A 85 1.39 -17.44 -0.67
N ASN A 86 2.48 -17.66 -1.40
CA ASN A 86 3.86 -17.45 -0.98
C ASN A 86 4.49 -16.17 -1.58
N ALA A 87 3.70 -15.28 -2.18
CA ALA A 87 4.23 -14.02 -2.69
C ALA A 87 4.90 -13.21 -1.57
N THR A 88 6.13 -12.77 -1.81
CA THR A 88 6.89 -11.94 -0.86
C THR A 88 6.53 -10.47 -1.00
N GLN A 89 6.81 -9.66 0.02
CA GLN A 89 6.63 -8.20 -0.06
C GLN A 89 7.45 -7.59 -1.20
N GLU A 90 8.68 -8.07 -1.40
CA GLU A 90 9.53 -7.67 -2.52
C GLU A 90 8.86 -7.94 -3.88
N GLN A 91 8.30 -9.13 -4.08
CA GLN A 91 7.61 -9.46 -5.32
C GLN A 91 6.40 -8.56 -5.56
N VAL A 92 5.62 -8.28 -4.50
CA VAL A 92 4.48 -7.35 -4.57
C VAL A 92 4.93 -5.95 -4.99
N VAL A 93 5.98 -5.42 -4.36
CA VAL A 93 6.52 -4.09 -4.70
C VAL A 93 7.01 -4.05 -6.15
N ARG A 94 7.77 -5.06 -6.61
CA ARG A 94 8.27 -5.12 -7.99
C ARG A 94 7.15 -5.20 -9.03
N VAL A 95 6.08 -5.94 -8.75
CA VAL A 95 4.90 -6.00 -9.63
C VAL A 95 4.25 -4.63 -9.77
N ILE A 96 4.08 -3.91 -8.66
CA ILE A 96 3.45 -2.60 -8.64
C ILE A 96 4.33 -1.56 -9.35
N GLU A 97 5.63 -1.52 -9.05
CA GLU A 97 6.57 -0.63 -9.72
C GLU A 97 6.56 -0.83 -11.23
N LYS A 98 6.64 -2.09 -11.68
CA LYS A 98 6.62 -2.43 -13.10
C LYS A 98 5.34 -1.94 -13.77
N TRP A 99 4.17 -2.27 -13.21
CA TRP A 99 2.89 -1.87 -13.78
C TRP A 99 2.75 -0.34 -13.85
N LEU A 100 3.12 0.38 -12.79
CA LEU A 100 3.08 1.85 -12.81
C LEU A 100 4.01 2.47 -13.86
N THR A 101 5.19 1.87 -14.07
CA THR A 101 6.12 2.28 -15.14
C THR A 101 5.52 2.04 -16.54
N GLU A 102 4.77 0.95 -16.73
CA GLU A 102 4.13 0.58 -18.00
C GLU A 102 2.82 1.33 -18.28
N HIS A 103 2.23 1.98 -17.26
CA HIS A 103 0.93 2.66 -17.32
C HIS A 103 0.98 4.15 -16.89
N PRO A 104 1.79 5.00 -17.56
CA PRO A 104 1.97 6.40 -17.17
C PRO A 104 0.67 7.23 -17.22
N GLU A 105 -0.26 6.86 -18.10
CA GLU A 105 -1.56 7.52 -18.24
C GLU A 105 -2.44 7.37 -16.99
N GLN A 106 -2.19 6.37 -16.16
CA GLN A 106 -2.94 6.10 -14.93
C GLN A 106 -2.36 6.83 -13.70
N LEU A 107 -1.16 7.43 -13.80
CA LEU A 107 -0.44 7.95 -12.63
C LEU A 107 -1.12 9.13 -11.93
N HIS A 108 -2.10 9.76 -12.56
CA HIS A 108 -2.94 10.81 -11.97
C HIS A 108 -4.00 10.24 -10.99
N LEU A 109 -4.20 8.92 -10.98
CA LEU A 109 -5.15 8.26 -10.09
C LEU A 109 -4.54 8.03 -8.71
N ALA A 110 -5.42 7.83 -7.73
CA ALA A 110 -5.02 7.57 -6.35
C ALA A 110 -4.42 6.16 -6.16
N ALA A 111 -3.40 6.06 -5.31
CA ALA A 111 -2.62 4.84 -5.07
C ALA A 111 -3.49 3.67 -4.57
N GLU A 112 -4.52 3.93 -3.76
CA GLU A 112 -5.46 2.91 -3.28
C GLU A 112 -6.25 2.22 -4.40
N ARG A 113 -6.40 2.89 -5.55
CA ARG A 113 -6.98 2.31 -6.77
C ARG A 113 -5.94 1.60 -7.62
N LEU A 114 -4.75 2.16 -7.72
CA LEU A 114 -3.69 1.65 -8.60
C LEU A 114 -3.11 0.33 -8.11
N ILE A 115 -2.84 0.18 -6.81
CA ILE A 115 -2.26 -1.06 -6.24
C ILE A 115 -3.12 -2.31 -6.54
N PRO A 116 -4.42 -2.35 -6.18
CA PRO A 116 -5.22 -3.53 -6.48
C PRO A 116 -5.43 -3.74 -7.99
N THR A 117 -5.37 -2.67 -8.81
CA THR A 117 -5.41 -2.79 -10.28
C THR A 117 -4.16 -3.48 -10.81
N ALA A 118 -2.98 -3.01 -10.41
CA ALA A 118 -1.70 -3.62 -10.78
C ALA A 118 -1.61 -5.10 -10.37
N LEU A 119 -2.03 -5.42 -9.14
CA LEU A 119 -2.05 -6.79 -8.64
C LEU A 119 -3.07 -7.67 -9.37
N ARG A 120 -4.21 -7.12 -9.80
CA ARG A 120 -5.21 -7.86 -10.58
C ARG A 120 -4.73 -8.15 -12.00
N ASP A 121 -4.03 -7.22 -12.63
CA ASP A 121 -3.49 -7.42 -13.97
C ASP A 121 -2.35 -8.44 -13.96
N ALA A 122 -1.49 -8.39 -12.93
CA ALA A 122 -0.41 -9.37 -12.75
C ALA A 122 -0.90 -10.75 -12.29
N PHE A 123 -1.96 -10.79 -11.49
CA PHE A 123 -2.51 -12.01 -10.89
C PHE A 123 -4.04 -12.09 -11.10
N PRO A 124 -4.51 -12.26 -12.35
CA PRO A 124 -5.93 -12.32 -12.63
C PRO A 124 -6.55 -13.54 -11.96
N CYS A 125 -7.73 -13.34 -11.37
CA CYS A 125 -8.50 -14.46 -10.86
C CYS A 125 -9.14 -15.25 -12.00
N PRO A 126 -9.15 -16.59 -11.93
CA PRO A 126 -9.86 -17.39 -12.91
C PRO A 126 -11.35 -17.03 -12.91
N PRO A 127 -12.04 -17.12 -14.05
CA PRO A 127 -13.48 -16.93 -14.12
C PRO A 127 -14.13 -17.84 -13.07
N THR A 128 -15.02 -17.29 -12.25
CA THR A 128 -15.79 -18.13 -11.33
C THR A 128 -16.68 -19.03 -12.18
N THR A 129 -16.36 -20.33 -12.23
CA THR A 129 -17.34 -21.32 -12.67
C THR A 129 -18.42 -21.32 -11.59
N ARG A 130 -19.45 -20.49 -11.75
CA ARG A 130 -20.70 -20.68 -11.01
C ARG A 130 -21.18 -22.08 -11.36
N ARG A 131 -20.95 -23.05 -10.48
CA ARG A 131 -21.73 -24.28 -10.53
C ARG A 131 -23.18 -23.83 -10.35
N LYS A 132 -23.99 -23.96 -11.40
CA LYS A 132 -25.43 -23.67 -11.40
C LYS A 132 -26.22 -24.59 -10.46
N ASP A 133 -25.53 -25.53 -9.82
CA ASP A 133 -26.14 -26.66 -9.12
C ASP A 133 -26.47 -26.33 -7.64
N GLU A 134 -26.02 -25.18 -7.11
CA GLU A 134 -26.23 -24.77 -5.71
C GLU A 134 -27.37 -23.74 -5.55
N GLN A 135 -28.24 -23.61 -6.56
CA GLN A 135 -29.50 -22.85 -6.48
C GLN A 135 -30.74 -23.73 -6.64
N ALA A 136 -30.59 -25.05 -6.59
CA ALA A 136 -31.70 -25.99 -6.67
C ALA A 136 -31.54 -27.13 -5.66
N THR A 137 -31.57 -26.83 -4.36
CA THR A 137 -32.11 -27.76 -3.34
C THR A 137 -32.53 -27.01 -2.09
#